data_AF-A0A3C0ZGW6-F1
#
_entry.id   AF-A0A3C0ZGW6-F1
#
_cell.length_a   1.000
_cell.length_b   1.000
_cell.length_c   1.000
_cell.angle_alpha   90.00
_cell.angle_beta   90.00
_cell.angle_gamma   90.00
#
_symmetry.space_group_name_H-M   'P 1'
#
loop_
_entity.id
_entity.type
_entity.pdbx_description
1 polymer ?
#
loop_
_entity_poly.entity_id
_entity_poly.type
_entity_poly.pdbx_seq_one_letter_code
_entity_poly.pdbx_strand_id
1 'polypeptide(L)'
;MPTRKKSLLARLKLPAFVFGVFFLLFLVLDEIVMPRYVQFGKTTRVPNVVGISLDDALRLLAENGLEGKKFDVRSDKQYPEGIVILQNPPADAEVKFGRGIYLTVSGGELLVDVPGLRGRSIRDATFALERKGLLPGTIRYETSEEYPQGTVIDQEIAEGSKVTIGRVINLIVSMGKSGERSEVPDVLKRSLTEAEQLLLQAGLRIGNVTFQLNAELLPNTVIDQYPRGGELVTPGQAIDLFVAKKGEKPVNEH
;
A
#
# COMPACT_ATOMS: atom_id res chain seq x y z
N MET A 1 -100.66 -40.54 -6.12
CA MET A 1 -99.72 -39.43 -5.85
C MET A 1 -99.87 -39.03 -4.39
N PRO A 2 -98.81 -39.07 -3.54
CA PRO A 2 -97.78 -38.00 -3.44
C PRO A 2 -96.33 -38.54 -3.24
N THR A 3 -95.34 -38.14 -4.04
CA THR A 3 -94.33 -37.05 -3.90
C THR A 3 -93.29 -37.14 -2.75
N ARG A 4 -92.02 -37.32 -3.19
CA ARG A 4 -90.76 -37.62 -2.50
C ARG A 4 -90.16 -36.35 -1.85
N LYS A 5 -90.06 -36.27 -0.51
CA LYS A 5 -89.31 -35.22 0.24
C LYS A 5 -88.07 -35.82 0.91
N LYS A 6 -87.05 -36.25 0.16
CA LYS A 6 -85.72 -36.62 0.71
C LYS A 6 -84.61 -36.38 -0.32
N SER A 7 -84.18 -35.13 -0.52
CA SER A 7 -82.94 -34.88 -1.30
C SER A 7 -82.22 -33.55 -1.06
N LEU A 8 -82.82 -32.58 -0.35
CA LEU A 8 -82.17 -31.27 -0.13
C LEU A 8 -81.10 -31.28 0.98
N LEU A 9 -81.28 -32.06 2.05
CA LEU A 9 -80.33 -32.12 3.18
C LEU A 9 -78.99 -32.80 2.84
N ALA A 10 -78.96 -33.70 1.84
CA ALA A 10 -77.73 -34.38 1.45
C ALA A 10 -76.82 -33.50 0.56
N ARG A 11 -77.40 -32.57 -0.20
CA ARG A 11 -76.66 -31.65 -1.09
C ARG A 11 -75.96 -30.50 -0.35
N LEU A 12 -76.37 -30.22 0.89
CA LEU A 12 -75.75 -29.20 1.75
C LEU A 12 -74.61 -29.74 2.64
N LYS A 13 -74.61 -31.05 2.94
CA LYS A 13 -73.55 -31.68 3.77
C LYS A 13 -72.23 -31.83 3.04
N LEU A 14 -72.25 -32.02 1.72
CA LEU A 14 -71.05 -32.15 0.90
C LEU A 14 -70.20 -30.86 0.86
N PRO A 15 -70.75 -29.66 0.57
CA PRO A 15 -69.97 -28.42 0.62
C PRO A 15 -69.52 -28.08 2.05
N ALA A 16 -70.33 -28.34 3.07
CA ALA A 16 -69.94 -28.13 4.47
C ALA A 16 -68.79 -29.06 4.91
N PHE A 17 -68.77 -30.31 4.45
CA PHE A 17 -67.67 -31.25 4.71
C PHE A 17 -66.40 -30.83 3.97
N VAL A 18 -66.50 -30.45 2.69
CA VAL A 18 -65.36 -29.94 1.91
C VAL A 18 -64.78 -28.68 2.55
N PHE A 19 -65.64 -27.76 3.01
CA PHE A 19 -65.21 -26.56 3.73
C PHE A 19 -64.53 -26.89 5.06
N GLY A 20 -65.05 -27.87 5.81
CA GLY A 20 -64.42 -28.35 7.04
C GLY A 20 -63.05 -28.98 6.80
N VAL A 21 -62.88 -29.75 5.72
CA VAL A 21 -61.58 -30.32 5.33
C VAL A 21 -60.61 -29.22 4.90
N PHE A 22 -61.06 -28.23 4.13
CA PHE A 22 -60.23 -27.09 3.72
C PHE A 22 -59.83 -26.23 4.92
N PHE A 23 -60.73 -26.01 5.87
CA PHE A 23 -60.46 -25.30 7.12
C PHE A 23 -59.49 -26.07 8.01
N LEU A 24 -59.63 -27.39 8.09
CA LEU A 24 -58.68 -28.23 8.80
C LEU A 24 -57.29 -28.22 8.14
N LEU A 25 -57.24 -28.29 6.80
CA LEU A 25 -55.99 -28.14 6.04
C LEU A 25 -55.36 -26.76 6.25
N PHE A 26 -56.18 -25.70 6.29
CA PHE A 26 -55.73 -24.36 6.61
C PHE A 26 -55.17 -24.28 8.03
N LEU A 27 -55.83 -24.86 9.03
CA LEU A 27 -55.32 -24.90 10.42
C LEU A 27 -54.04 -25.72 10.53
N VAL A 28 -53.95 -26.88 9.86
CA VAL A 28 -52.72 -27.67 9.81
C VAL A 28 -51.60 -26.89 9.13
N LEU A 29 -51.93 -26.19 8.03
CA LEU A 29 -50.98 -25.33 7.34
C LEU A 29 -50.52 -24.20 8.27
N ASP A 30 -51.43 -23.49 8.91
CA ASP A 30 -51.17 -22.28 9.72
C ASP A 30 -50.52 -22.58 11.09
N GLU A 31 -50.96 -23.63 11.79
CA GLU A 31 -50.44 -23.98 13.12
C GLU A 31 -49.26 -24.97 13.10
N ILE A 32 -49.14 -25.81 12.08
CA ILE A 32 -48.15 -26.91 12.08
C ILE A 32 -47.09 -26.72 11.01
N VAL A 33 -47.49 -26.38 9.78
CA VAL A 33 -46.57 -26.26 8.63
C VAL A 33 -45.88 -24.90 8.64
N MET A 34 -46.62 -23.81 8.82
CA MET A 34 -46.11 -22.43 8.81
C MET A 34 -45.08 -22.22 9.92
N PRO A 35 -45.30 -22.59 11.21
CA PRO A 35 -44.31 -22.34 12.26
C PRO A 35 -43.04 -23.19 12.11
N ARG A 36 -43.11 -24.31 11.37
CA ARG A 36 -41.93 -25.10 11.00
C ARG A 36 -41.20 -24.54 9.79
N TYR A 37 -41.92 -23.96 8.84
CA TYR A 37 -41.35 -23.38 7.62
C TYR A 37 -40.72 -22.02 7.88
N VAL A 38 -41.36 -21.21 8.73
CA VAL A 38 -40.83 -19.93 9.20
C VAL A 38 -40.27 -20.12 10.62
N GLN A 39 -38.97 -20.34 10.75
CA GLN A 39 -38.25 -20.32 12.04
C GLN A 39 -38.19 -18.91 12.65
N PHE A 40 -39.31 -18.19 12.72
CA PHE A 40 -39.40 -16.93 13.44
C PHE A 40 -39.23 -17.19 14.93
N GLY A 41 -38.06 -16.83 15.48
CA GLY A 41 -37.88 -16.73 16.93
C GLY A 41 -36.67 -17.46 17.51
N LYS A 42 -35.98 -18.31 16.75
CA LYS A 42 -34.66 -18.77 17.19
C LYS A 42 -33.65 -17.63 17.01
N THR A 43 -32.91 -17.33 18.06
CA THR A 43 -31.72 -16.51 18.00
C THR A 43 -30.50 -17.42 17.83
N THR A 44 -29.49 -16.92 17.15
CA THR A 44 -28.17 -17.55 17.03
C THR A 44 -27.12 -16.49 17.32
N ARG A 45 -25.94 -16.94 17.74
CA ARG A 45 -24.80 -16.04 17.93
C ARG A 45 -24.04 -15.91 16.62
N VAL A 46 -23.64 -14.68 16.31
CA VAL A 46 -22.84 -14.42 15.12
C VAL A 46 -21.42 -14.96 15.34
N PRO A 47 -20.93 -15.90 14.53
CA PRO A 47 -19.55 -16.37 14.63
C PRO A 47 -18.58 -15.25 14.24
N ASN A 48 -17.35 -15.32 14.78
CA ASN A 48 -16.27 -14.44 14.34
C ASN A 48 -15.74 -14.93 12.99
N VAL A 49 -15.88 -14.09 11.96
CA VAL A 49 -15.37 -14.32 10.61
C VAL A 49 -14.30 -13.30 10.22
N VAL A 50 -13.87 -12.43 11.12
CA VAL A 50 -12.76 -11.51 10.87
C VAL A 50 -11.44 -12.30 10.82
N GLY A 51 -10.63 -12.04 9.80
CA GLY A 51 -9.33 -12.66 9.58
C GLY A 51 -9.33 -13.96 8.78
N ILE A 52 -10.49 -14.44 8.33
CA ILE A 52 -10.60 -15.59 7.42
C ILE A 52 -11.02 -15.15 6.01
N SER A 53 -10.88 -16.05 5.02
CA SER A 53 -11.25 -15.77 3.63
C SER A 53 -12.76 -15.50 3.51
N LEU A 54 -13.15 -14.70 2.52
CA LEU A 54 -14.58 -14.46 2.24
C LEU A 54 -15.34 -15.78 2.04
N ASP A 55 -14.77 -16.74 1.30
CA ASP A 55 -15.45 -18.00 1.00
C ASP A 55 -15.62 -18.89 2.24
N ASP A 56 -14.66 -18.89 3.16
CA ASP A 56 -14.77 -19.61 4.44
C ASP A 56 -15.74 -18.88 5.38
N ALA A 57 -15.74 -17.55 5.39
CA ALA A 57 -16.69 -16.74 6.15
C ALA A 57 -18.13 -16.99 5.71
N LEU A 58 -18.39 -17.01 4.40
CA LEU A 58 -19.72 -17.30 3.86
C LEU A 58 -20.19 -18.71 4.23
N ARG A 59 -19.29 -19.70 4.19
CA ARG A 59 -19.58 -21.08 4.62
C ARG A 59 -19.89 -21.16 6.11
N LEU A 60 -19.04 -20.59 6.96
CA LEU A 60 -19.21 -20.59 8.40
C LEU A 60 -20.52 -19.88 8.83
N LEU A 61 -20.87 -18.78 8.16
CA LEU A 61 -22.14 -18.10 8.40
C LEU A 61 -23.33 -18.96 7.98
N ALA A 62 -23.28 -19.58 6.81
CA ALA A 62 -24.34 -20.45 6.32
C ALA A 62 -24.56 -21.67 7.24
N GLU A 63 -23.48 -22.28 7.75
CA GLU A 63 -23.54 -23.38 8.73
C GLU A 63 -24.22 -22.97 10.04
N ASN A 64 -24.08 -21.70 10.45
CA ASN A 64 -24.73 -21.13 11.63
C ASN A 64 -26.12 -20.53 11.32
N GLY A 65 -26.66 -20.78 10.12
CA GLY A 65 -27.98 -20.32 9.70
C GLY A 65 -28.07 -18.81 9.48
N LEU A 66 -26.96 -18.16 9.13
CA LEU A 66 -26.84 -16.74 8.83
C LEU A 66 -26.52 -16.52 7.35
N GLU A 67 -26.90 -15.36 6.82
CA GLU A 67 -26.67 -15.03 5.41
C GLU A 67 -25.50 -14.05 5.30
N GLY A 68 -24.32 -14.52 4.91
CA GLY A 68 -23.17 -13.63 4.68
C GLY A 68 -23.34 -12.81 3.39
N LYS A 69 -23.10 -11.50 3.47
CA LYS A 69 -23.18 -10.58 2.32
C LYS A 69 -21.91 -9.75 2.22
N LYS A 70 -21.19 -9.87 1.11
CA LYS A 70 -20.11 -8.94 0.79
C LYS A 70 -20.71 -7.56 0.58
N PHE A 71 -20.38 -6.63 1.47
CA PHE A 71 -20.91 -5.27 1.47
C PHE A 71 -19.97 -4.29 0.80
N ASP A 72 -18.69 -4.34 1.16
CA ASP A 72 -17.68 -3.37 0.73
C ASP A 72 -16.29 -4.01 0.64
N VAL A 73 -15.39 -3.36 -0.10
CA VAL A 73 -13.97 -3.70 -0.20
C VAL A 73 -13.15 -2.47 0.17
N ARG A 74 -12.29 -2.60 1.19
CA ARG A 74 -11.44 -1.49 1.65
C ARG A 74 -9.99 -1.93 1.67
N SER A 75 -9.10 -1.02 1.33
CA SER A 75 -7.66 -1.28 1.44
C SER A 75 -7.26 -1.43 2.90
N ASP A 76 -6.44 -2.43 3.17
CA ASP A 76 -5.98 -2.78 4.51
C ASP A 76 -4.52 -3.23 4.43
N LYS A 77 -3.70 -2.79 5.41
CA LYS A 77 -2.27 -3.14 5.46
C LYS A 77 -1.99 -4.42 6.24
N GLN A 78 -2.89 -4.81 7.12
CA GLN A 78 -2.73 -5.97 7.99
C GLN A 78 -3.22 -7.25 7.30
N TYR A 79 -4.32 -7.15 6.57
CA TYR A 79 -4.97 -8.30 5.95
C TYR A 79 -4.75 -8.33 4.42
N PRO A 80 -4.29 -9.45 3.85
CA PRO A 80 -4.21 -9.64 2.40
C PRO A 80 -5.57 -9.48 1.72
N GLU A 81 -5.54 -9.26 0.41
CA GLU A 81 -6.74 -9.20 -0.42
C GLU A 81 -7.61 -10.46 -0.24
N GLY A 82 -8.93 -10.26 -0.10
CA GLY A 82 -9.89 -11.36 0.03
C GLY A 82 -10.19 -11.82 1.46
N ILE A 83 -9.51 -11.27 2.46
CA ILE A 83 -9.75 -11.56 3.88
C ILE A 83 -10.79 -10.61 4.47
N VAL A 84 -11.71 -11.11 5.29
CA VAL A 84 -12.70 -10.29 5.98
C VAL A 84 -12.02 -9.45 7.06
N ILE A 85 -12.18 -8.13 7.00
CA ILE A 85 -11.61 -7.18 7.97
C ILE A 85 -12.63 -6.65 8.95
N LEU A 86 -13.90 -6.64 8.57
CA LEU A 86 -14.99 -6.15 9.40
C LEU A 86 -16.26 -6.93 9.11
N GLN A 87 -16.99 -7.24 10.17
CA GLN A 87 -18.31 -7.84 10.09
C GLN A 87 -19.31 -6.98 10.86
N ASN A 88 -20.55 -6.94 10.39
CA ASN A 88 -21.65 -6.29 11.07
C ASN A 88 -22.94 -7.10 10.87
N PRO A 89 -23.63 -7.54 11.94
CA PRO A 89 -23.33 -7.42 13.37
C PRO A 89 -21.98 -7.99 13.84
N PRO A 90 -21.41 -7.50 14.96
CA PRO A 90 -20.13 -7.98 15.48
C PRO A 90 -20.23 -9.44 15.94
N ALA A 91 -19.07 -10.08 16.14
CA ALA A 91 -19.00 -11.43 16.68
C ALA A 91 -19.72 -11.53 18.05
N ASP A 92 -20.25 -12.71 18.33
CA ASP A 92 -21.03 -13.07 19.53
C ASP A 92 -22.35 -12.31 19.72
N ALA A 93 -22.71 -11.39 18.81
CA ALA A 93 -24.01 -10.74 18.84
C ALA A 93 -25.14 -11.76 18.65
N GLU A 94 -26.23 -11.62 19.41
CA GLU A 94 -27.41 -12.43 19.22
C GLU A 94 -28.31 -11.82 18.14
N VAL A 95 -28.57 -12.60 17.09
CA VAL A 95 -29.39 -12.21 15.96
C VAL A 95 -30.41 -13.29 15.65
N LYS A 96 -31.47 -12.91 14.92
CA LYS A 96 -32.45 -13.89 14.41
C LYS A 96 -31.79 -14.78 13.34
N PHE A 97 -32.20 -16.03 13.27
CA PHE A 97 -31.85 -16.90 12.14
C PHE A 97 -32.18 -16.24 10.79
N GLY A 98 -31.34 -16.48 9.78
CA GLY A 98 -31.43 -15.88 8.45
C GLY A 98 -31.04 -14.40 8.41
N ARG A 99 -30.50 -13.83 9.50
CA ARG A 99 -30.02 -12.44 9.50
C ARG A 99 -28.84 -12.30 8.52
N GLY A 100 -28.93 -11.27 7.68
CA GLY A 100 -27.83 -10.82 6.85
C GLY A 100 -26.67 -10.26 7.69
N ILE A 101 -25.48 -10.82 7.51
CA ILE A 101 -24.23 -10.34 8.10
C ILE A 101 -23.41 -9.67 6.99
N TYR A 102 -23.20 -8.37 7.12
CA TYR A 102 -22.46 -7.57 6.14
C TYR A 102 -20.97 -7.69 6.43
N LEU A 103 -20.21 -8.08 5.41
CA LEU A 103 -18.77 -8.29 5.48
C LEU A 103 -18.06 -7.24 4.64
N THR A 104 -17.10 -6.55 5.24
CA THR A 104 -16.10 -5.75 4.54
C THR A 104 -14.86 -6.60 4.35
N VAL A 105 -14.38 -6.66 3.11
CA VAL A 105 -13.23 -7.48 2.73
C VAL A 105 -12.04 -6.58 2.44
N SER A 106 -10.84 -7.04 2.79
CA SER A 106 -9.61 -6.37 2.43
C SER A 106 -9.43 -6.38 0.91
N GLY A 107 -9.13 -5.22 0.34
CA GLY A 107 -8.63 -5.06 -1.01
C GLY A 107 -7.10 -5.15 -1.10
N GLY A 108 -6.43 -5.54 -0.02
CA GLY A 108 -4.98 -5.51 0.14
C GLY A 108 -4.43 -4.10 0.38
N GLU A 109 -3.10 -4.00 0.37
CA GLU A 109 -2.41 -2.71 0.52
C GLU A 109 -2.69 -1.78 -0.67
N LEU A 110 -2.72 -0.47 -0.40
CA LEU A 110 -2.87 0.51 -1.47
C LEU A 110 -1.58 0.57 -2.30
N LEU A 111 -1.66 0.07 -3.51
CA LEU A 111 -0.55 0.06 -4.47
C LEU A 111 -0.66 1.23 -5.45
N VAL A 112 0.48 1.75 -5.85
CA VAL A 112 0.64 2.78 -6.87
C VAL A 112 1.64 2.32 -7.93
N ASP A 113 1.44 2.76 -9.16
CA ASP A 113 2.37 2.46 -10.25
C ASP A 113 3.61 3.35 -10.17
N VAL A 114 4.78 2.74 -10.29
CA VAL A 114 6.05 3.45 -10.39
C VAL A 114 6.10 4.20 -11.73
N PRO A 115 6.32 5.52 -11.73
CA PRO A 115 6.40 6.31 -12.97
C PRO A 115 7.68 6.00 -13.76
N GLY A 116 7.65 6.24 -15.08
CA GLY A 116 8.86 6.24 -15.91
C GLY A 116 9.72 7.48 -15.68
N LEU A 117 10.92 7.28 -15.15
CA LEU A 117 11.87 8.33 -14.78
C LEU A 117 13.06 8.45 -15.73
N ARG A 118 13.35 7.40 -16.51
CA ARG A 118 14.44 7.40 -17.49
C ARG A 118 14.33 8.58 -18.44
N GLY A 119 15.47 9.26 -18.69
CA GLY A 119 15.53 10.44 -19.55
C GLY A 119 14.99 11.73 -18.92
N ARG A 120 14.50 11.71 -17.68
CA ARG A 120 14.07 12.92 -16.96
C ARG A 120 15.21 13.54 -16.16
N SER A 121 15.12 14.84 -15.90
CA SER A 121 16.00 15.50 -14.94
C SER A 121 15.75 14.95 -13.53
N ILE A 122 16.76 15.01 -12.65
CA ILE A 122 16.59 14.63 -11.23
C ILE A 122 15.38 15.34 -10.61
N ARG A 123 15.26 16.65 -10.86
CA ARG A 123 14.18 17.47 -10.30
C ARG A 123 12.81 16.99 -10.76
N ASP A 124 12.64 16.72 -12.06
CA ASP A 124 11.38 16.22 -12.60
C ASP A 124 11.07 14.80 -12.12
N ALA A 125 12.11 13.97 -11.95
CA ALA A 125 11.96 12.62 -11.42
C ALA A 125 11.49 12.63 -9.96
N THR A 126 12.08 13.49 -9.13
CA THR A 126 11.63 13.70 -7.73
C THR A 126 10.16 14.12 -7.68
N PHE A 127 9.76 15.11 -8.47
CA PHE A 127 8.35 15.52 -8.53
C PHE A 127 7.42 14.42 -9.04
N ALA A 128 7.86 13.59 -9.98
CA ALA A 128 7.07 12.46 -10.48
C ALA A 128 6.83 11.40 -9.41
N LEU A 129 7.85 11.10 -8.60
CA LEU A 129 7.75 10.19 -7.45
C LEU A 129 6.79 10.74 -6.38
N GLU A 130 6.97 11.99 -5.97
CA GLU A 130 6.15 12.63 -4.94
C GLU A 130 4.66 12.67 -5.32
N ARG A 131 4.34 12.95 -6.59
CA ARG A 131 2.95 12.93 -7.09
C ARG A 131 2.28 11.55 -6.99
N LYS A 132 3.07 10.47 -7.00
CA LYS A 132 2.60 9.10 -6.82
C LYS A 132 2.63 8.65 -5.36
N GLY A 133 3.03 9.53 -4.43
CA GLY A 133 3.23 9.19 -3.02
C GLY A 133 4.44 8.28 -2.78
N LEU A 134 5.41 8.29 -3.70
CA LEU A 134 6.68 7.57 -3.59
C LEU A 134 7.78 8.50 -3.07
N LEU A 135 8.82 7.93 -2.49
CA LEU A 135 9.93 8.69 -1.91
C LEU A 135 11.19 8.56 -2.78
N PRO A 136 11.91 9.66 -3.06
CA PRO A 136 13.23 9.58 -3.68
C PRO A 136 14.22 8.90 -2.73
N GLY A 137 14.98 7.94 -3.26
CA GLY A 137 16.01 7.22 -2.52
C GLY A 137 17.41 7.74 -2.76
N THR A 138 18.37 6.84 -2.62
CA THR A 138 19.78 7.07 -2.93
C THR A 138 19.94 7.30 -4.43
N ILE A 139 20.74 8.31 -4.79
CA ILE A 139 21.13 8.58 -6.17
C ILE A 139 22.55 8.06 -6.36
N ARG A 140 22.72 7.13 -7.30
CA ARG A 140 24.02 6.70 -7.80
C ARG A 140 24.32 7.46 -9.08
N TYR A 141 25.57 7.81 -9.27
CA TYR A 141 26.01 8.57 -10.43
C TYR A 141 26.91 7.70 -11.30
N GLU A 142 26.63 7.64 -12.60
CA GLU A 142 27.38 6.85 -13.59
C GLU A 142 27.55 7.67 -14.88
N THR A 143 28.57 7.35 -15.68
CA THR A 143 28.75 7.96 -17.01
C THR A 143 27.77 7.36 -18.02
N SER A 144 27.27 8.15 -18.95
CA SER A 144 26.36 7.67 -19.99
C SER A 144 26.64 8.34 -21.33
N GLU A 145 26.71 7.53 -22.39
CA GLU A 145 26.82 8.01 -23.77
C GLU A 145 25.47 8.46 -24.35
N GLU A 146 24.37 8.01 -23.76
CA GLU A 146 23.00 8.27 -24.21
C GLU A 146 22.37 9.47 -23.48
N TYR A 147 22.56 9.56 -22.17
CA TYR A 147 21.91 10.56 -21.33
C TYR A 147 22.84 11.71 -20.98
N PRO A 148 22.41 12.98 -21.13
CA PRO A 148 23.20 14.13 -20.72
C PRO A 148 23.32 14.19 -19.20
N GLN A 149 24.33 14.93 -18.71
CA GLN A 149 24.56 15.13 -17.29
C GLN A 149 23.30 15.59 -16.54
N GLY A 150 23.07 15.04 -15.35
CA GLY A 150 21.91 15.37 -14.49
C GLY A 150 20.61 14.69 -14.90
N THR A 151 20.66 13.78 -15.88
CA THR A 151 19.50 13.02 -16.36
C THR A 151 19.51 11.60 -15.80
N VAL A 152 18.34 11.08 -15.43
CA VAL A 152 18.18 9.71 -14.95
C VAL A 152 18.49 8.71 -16.08
N ILE A 153 19.52 7.89 -15.88
CA ILE A 153 19.88 6.74 -16.72
C ILE A 153 18.90 5.61 -16.45
N ASP A 154 18.66 5.32 -15.17
CA ASP A 154 17.83 4.21 -14.76
C ASP A 154 17.22 4.38 -13.37
N GLN A 155 16.24 3.54 -13.08
CA GLN A 155 15.55 3.46 -11.79
C GLN A 155 15.58 2.02 -11.27
N GLU A 156 15.72 1.85 -9.95
CA GLU A 156 15.80 0.52 -9.32
C GLU A 156 14.58 -0.34 -9.61
N ILE A 157 13.39 0.26 -9.58
CA ILE A 157 12.12 -0.43 -9.80
C ILE A 157 11.58 0.00 -11.15
N ALA A 158 11.34 -0.95 -12.05
CA ALA A 158 10.88 -0.69 -13.40
C ALA A 158 9.56 0.10 -13.44
N GLU A 159 9.41 0.94 -14.46
CA GLU A 159 8.17 1.64 -14.76
C GLU A 159 6.96 0.69 -14.81
N GLY A 160 5.83 1.12 -14.28
CA GLY A 160 4.59 0.34 -14.25
C GLY A 160 4.56 -0.75 -13.19
N SER A 161 5.65 -0.97 -12.45
CA SER A 161 5.63 -1.86 -11.29
C SER A 161 4.69 -1.32 -10.23
N LYS A 162 3.94 -2.21 -9.56
CA LYS A 162 3.06 -1.83 -8.45
C LYS A 162 3.81 -1.92 -7.13
N VAL A 163 3.86 -0.81 -6.40
CA VAL A 163 4.50 -0.72 -5.09
C VAL A 163 3.61 0.00 -4.09
N THR A 164 3.89 -0.17 -2.80
CA THR A 164 3.14 0.52 -1.75
C THR A 164 3.45 2.02 -1.74
N ILE A 165 2.45 2.82 -1.31
CA ILE A 165 2.69 4.23 -1.02
C ILE A 165 3.80 4.37 0.04
N GLY A 166 4.70 5.31 -0.17
CA GLY A 166 5.87 5.56 0.65
C GLY A 166 7.07 4.71 0.29
N ARG A 167 6.98 3.83 -0.74
CA ARG A 167 8.14 3.07 -1.22
C ARG A 167 9.21 4.04 -1.73
N VAL A 168 10.43 3.82 -1.26
CA VAL A 168 11.64 4.52 -1.70
C VAL A 168 12.08 3.98 -3.06
N ILE A 169 12.41 4.84 -4.02
CA ILE A 169 12.92 4.47 -5.35
C ILE A 169 14.32 5.04 -5.53
N ASN A 170 15.33 4.18 -5.65
CA ASN A 170 16.70 4.59 -5.94
C ASN A 170 16.88 4.87 -7.44
N LEU A 171 17.75 5.84 -7.76
CA LEU A 171 17.97 6.32 -9.13
C LEU A 171 19.46 6.22 -9.52
N ILE A 172 19.69 6.00 -10.81
CA ILE A 172 21.01 6.12 -11.43
C ILE A 172 20.97 7.33 -12.36
N VAL A 173 21.90 8.27 -12.17
CA VAL A 173 21.93 9.55 -12.88
C VAL A 173 23.23 9.71 -13.65
N SER A 174 23.12 10.29 -14.84
CA SER A 174 24.24 10.56 -15.72
C SER A 174 25.12 11.69 -15.19
N MET A 175 26.43 11.45 -15.20
CA MET A 175 27.46 12.46 -14.99
C MET A 175 27.92 13.12 -16.30
N GLY A 176 27.39 12.68 -17.45
CA GLY A 176 27.85 13.07 -18.78
C GLY A 176 28.59 11.95 -19.51
N LYS A 177 29.06 12.24 -20.72
CA LYS A 177 29.73 11.27 -21.59
C LYS A 177 31.17 11.04 -21.17
N SER A 178 31.69 9.83 -21.36
CA SER A 178 33.04 9.48 -20.91
C SER A 178 34.15 10.27 -21.65
N GLY A 179 33.86 10.72 -22.88
CA GLY A 179 34.78 11.51 -23.71
C GLY A 179 34.72 13.03 -23.48
N GLU A 180 33.75 13.53 -22.74
CA GLU A 180 33.68 14.94 -22.37
C GLU A 180 34.68 15.22 -21.24
N ARG A 181 35.13 16.48 -21.13
CA ARG A 181 35.96 16.91 -20.00
C ARG A 181 35.11 17.80 -19.10
N SER A 182 35.08 17.48 -17.81
CA SER A 182 34.48 18.32 -16.79
C SER A 182 35.57 19.15 -16.09
N GLU A 183 35.28 20.41 -15.83
CA GLU A 183 36.18 21.28 -15.07
C GLU A 183 36.00 21.01 -13.57
N VAL A 184 37.10 20.77 -12.87
CA VAL A 184 37.08 20.57 -11.43
C VAL A 184 36.76 21.90 -10.75
N PRO A 185 35.68 22.01 -9.96
CA PRO A 185 35.39 23.22 -9.23
C PRO A 185 36.42 23.42 -8.10
N ASP A 186 36.74 24.68 -7.83
CA ASP A 186 37.52 25.06 -6.64
C ASP A 186 36.62 25.03 -5.40
N VAL A 187 36.84 24.03 -4.55
CA VAL A 187 36.14 23.80 -3.29
C VAL A 187 36.97 24.18 -2.06
N LEU A 188 38.13 24.84 -2.26
CA LEU A 188 38.98 25.28 -1.15
C LEU A 188 38.22 26.25 -0.23
N LYS A 189 38.46 26.11 1.08
CA LYS A 189 37.82 26.91 2.15
C LYS A 189 36.29 26.79 2.20
N ARG A 190 35.68 25.90 1.43
CA ARG A 190 34.25 25.56 1.53
C ARG A 190 34.02 24.52 2.61
N SER A 191 32.77 24.44 3.10
CA SER A 191 32.38 23.32 3.95
C SER A 191 32.41 22.02 3.16
N LEU A 192 32.64 20.89 3.84
CA LEU A 192 32.59 19.56 3.21
C LEU A 192 31.27 19.38 2.47
N THR A 193 30.13 19.64 3.12
CA THR A 193 28.80 19.51 2.49
C THR A 193 28.62 20.37 1.23
N GLU A 194 29.13 21.60 1.23
CA GLU A 194 29.09 22.47 0.04
C GLU A 194 30.01 21.96 -1.07
N ALA A 195 31.21 21.49 -0.71
CA ALA A 195 32.14 20.88 -1.65
C ALA A 195 31.54 19.64 -2.32
N GLU A 196 30.89 18.77 -1.53
CA GLU A 196 30.17 17.60 -2.04
C GLU A 196 29.10 18.00 -3.08
N GLN A 197 28.30 19.02 -2.78
CA GLN A 197 27.27 19.51 -3.71
C GLN A 197 27.87 20.07 -5.00
N LEU A 198 28.94 20.87 -4.91
CA LEU A 198 29.61 21.46 -6.08
C LEU A 198 30.23 20.38 -6.97
N LEU A 199 30.89 19.40 -6.38
CA LEU A 199 31.48 18.27 -7.12
C LEU A 199 30.39 17.45 -7.83
N LEU A 200 29.30 17.12 -7.15
CA LEU A 200 28.18 16.40 -7.74
C LEU A 200 27.53 17.18 -8.89
N GLN A 201 27.36 18.50 -8.73
CA GLN A 201 26.86 19.38 -9.79
C GLN A 201 27.79 19.44 -11.01
N ALA A 202 29.10 19.39 -10.77
CA ALA A 202 30.11 19.27 -11.84
C ALA A 202 30.19 17.85 -12.44
N GLY A 203 29.36 16.90 -11.98
CA GLY A 203 29.37 15.52 -12.48
C GLY A 203 30.62 14.77 -12.05
N LEU A 204 31.18 15.13 -10.90
CA LEU A 204 32.34 14.51 -10.27
C LEU A 204 31.89 13.80 -9.01
N ARG A 205 32.68 12.82 -8.58
CA ARG A 205 32.42 12.10 -7.33
C ARG A 205 33.45 12.45 -6.28
N ILE A 206 33.08 12.28 -5.02
CA ILE A 206 34.02 12.42 -3.91
C ILE A 206 34.90 11.16 -3.89
N GLY A 207 36.21 11.38 -3.79
CA GLY A 207 37.20 10.34 -3.58
C GLY A 207 37.43 10.10 -2.08
N ASN A 208 38.70 10.07 -1.70
CA ASN A 208 39.12 9.93 -0.31
C ASN A 208 38.98 11.26 0.44
N VAL A 209 38.39 11.23 1.63
CA VAL A 209 38.33 12.39 2.53
C VAL A 209 39.32 12.19 3.68
N THR A 210 40.38 12.99 3.71
CA THR A 210 41.46 12.90 4.70
C THR A 210 41.38 14.06 5.70
N PHE A 211 41.16 13.76 6.97
CA PHE A 211 41.07 14.78 8.02
C PHE A 211 42.43 15.16 8.61
N GLN A 212 42.80 16.43 8.46
CA GLN A 212 44.05 17.00 8.95
C GLN A 212 43.82 18.02 10.05
N LEU A 213 44.70 18.03 11.05
CA LEU A 213 44.62 18.98 12.15
C LEU A 213 44.92 20.37 11.61
N ASN A 214 43.98 21.30 11.81
CA ASN A 214 44.13 22.68 11.37
C ASN A 214 43.54 23.60 12.43
N ALA A 215 44.36 24.57 12.90
CA ALA A 215 43.97 25.51 13.95
C ALA A 215 43.37 26.82 13.40
N GLU A 216 43.54 27.07 12.10
CA GLU A 216 43.12 28.31 11.43
C GLU A 216 41.73 28.18 10.81
N LEU A 217 41.40 27.00 10.28
CA LEU A 217 40.11 26.73 9.65
C LEU A 217 39.11 26.12 10.62
N LEU A 218 37.83 26.36 10.34
CA LEU A 218 36.75 25.70 11.05
C LEU A 218 36.75 24.18 10.78
N PRO A 219 36.24 23.36 11.71
CA PRO A 219 36.07 21.94 11.46
C PRO A 219 35.18 21.68 10.24
N ASN A 220 35.48 20.63 9.48
CA ASN A 220 34.81 20.24 8.24
C ASN A 220 34.98 21.24 7.08
N THR A 221 36.00 22.11 7.13
CA THR A 221 36.37 22.98 6.00
C THR A 221 37.44 22.31 5.12
N VAL A 222 37.28 22.37 3.80
CA VAL A 222 38.26 21.84 2.84
C VAL A 222 39.54 22.69 2.88
N ILE A 223 40.66 22.04 3.20
CA ILE A 223 42.02 22.58 3.22
C ILE A 223 42.63 22.52 1.82
N ASP A 224 42.50 21.37 1.16
CA ASP A 224 43.09 21.08 -0.13
C ASP A 224 42.23 20.07 -0.90
N GLN A 225 42.40 20.02 -2.21
CA GLN A 225 41.71 19.07 -3.09
C GLN A 225 42.66 18.52 -4.15
N TYR A 226 42.39 17.32 -4.61
CA TYR A 226 43.11 16.73 -5.73
C TYR A 226 42.17 15.90 -6.63
N PRO A 227 42.17 16.10 -7.95
CA PRO A 227 42.81 17.18 -8.74
C PRO A 227 42.45 18.61 -8.33
N ARG A 228 43.26 19.60 -8.76
CA ARG A 228 43.09 21.01 -8.40
C ARG A 228 41.92 21.65 -9.16
N GLY A 229 41.37 22.71 -8.57
CA GLY A 229 40.35 23.53 -9.23
C GLY A 229 40.85 24.07 -10.59
N GLY A 230 39.98 24.04 -11.59
CA GLY A 230 40.26 24.44 -12.98
C GLY A 230 40.91 23.34 -13.83
N GLU A 231 41.32 22.20 -13.26
CA GLU A 231 41.78 21.07 -14.06
C GLU A 231 40.61 20.42 -14.82
N LEU A 232 40.91 19.87 -16.00
CA LEU A 232 39.92 19.18 -16.83
C LEU A 232 40.05 17.66 -16.65
N VAL A 233 39.00 17.05 -16.11
CA VAL A 233 38.95 15.63 -15.73
C VAL A 233 37.85 14.89 -16.50
N THR A 234 37.87 13.57 -16.48
CA THR A 234 36.75 12.78 -17.00
C THR A 234 35.54 12.89 -16.06
N PRO A 235 34.31 13.00 -16.58
CA PRO A 235 33.10 12.89 -15.78
C PRO A 235 33.12 11.66 -14.88
N GLY A 236 32.71 11.83 -13.63
CA GLY A 236 32.79 10.79 -12.61
C GLY A 236 34.17 10.52 -12.04
N GLN A 237 35.18 11.33 -12.39
CA GLN A 237 36.47 11.27 -11.69
C GLN A 237 36.29 11.60 -10.21
N ALA A 238 36.98 10.83 -9.37
CA ALA A 238 37.00 11.05 -7.94
C ALA A 238 37.92 12.22 -7.60
N ILE A 239 37.43 13.16 -6.78
CA ILE A 239 38.21 14.26 -6.22
C ILE A 239 38.46 13.96 -4.74
N ASP A 240 39.73 13.75 -4.39
CA ASP A 240 40.18 13.57 -3.02
C ASP A 240 40.16 14.92 -2.30
N LEU A 241 39.67 14.93 -1.05
CA LEU A 241 39.53 16.13 -0.24
C LEU A 241 40.34 16.01 1.04
N PHE A 242 41.07 17.07 1.37
CA PHE A 242 41.74 17.23 2.67
C PHE A 242 40.93 18.20 3.51
N VAL A 243 40.51 17.79 4.70
CA VAL A 243 39.50 18.51 5.49
C VAL A 243 40.04 18.83 6.88
N ALA A 244 39.76 20.03 7.37
CA ALA A 244 40.13 20.48 8.70
C ALA A 244 39.37 19.71 9.79
N LYS A 245 40.12 19.15 10.74
CA LYS A 245 39.59 18.69 12.03
C LYS A 245 40.15 19.53 13.17
N LYS A 246 39.32 19.73 14.20
CA LYS A 246 39.75 20.41 15.43
C LYS A 246 40.80 19.57 16.14
N GLY A 247 41.92 20.18 16.51
CA GLY A 247 42.85 19.56 17.45
C GLY A 247 42.28 19.57 18.86
N GLU A 248 42.33 18.42 19.54
CA GLU A 248 42.26 18.42 20.99
C GLU A 248 43.52 19.13 21.52
N LYS A 249 43.36 20.21 22.29
CA LYS A 249 44.47 20.70 23.11
C LYS A 249 44.83 19.55 24.06
N PRO A 250 46.11 19.16 24.20
CA PRO A 250 46.49 18.31 25.32
C PRO A 250 46.09 19.05 26.59
N VAL A 251 45.20 18.44 27.37
CA VAL A 251 44.96 18.85 28.75
C VAL A 251 46.24 18.48 29.48
N ASN A 252 47.16 19.43 29.58
CA ASN A 252 48.29 19.28 30.49
C ASN A 252 47.72 19.36 31.91
N GLU A 253 47.44 18.20 32.51
CA GLU A 253 47.40 18.08 33.96
C GLU A 253 48.81 18.36 34.47
N HIS A 254 49.00 19.46 35.20
CA HIS A 254 49.82 19.59 36.42
C HIS A 254 49.60 20.98 37.03
#